data_AF-A0A9X1LMD8-F1
#
_entry.id   AF-A0A9X1LMD8-F1
#
_cell.length_a   1.000
_cell.length_b   1.000
_cell.length_c   1.000
_cell.angle_alpha   90.00
_cell.angle_beta   90.00
_cell.angle_gamma   90.00
#
_symmetry.space_group_name_H-M   'P 1'
#
loop_
_entity.id
_entity.type
_entity.pdbx_description
1 polymer ?
#
loop_
_entity_poly.entity_id
_entity_poly.type
_entity_poly.pdbx_seq_one_letter_code
_entity_poly.pdbx_strand_id
1 'polypeptide(L)'
;MADARSEDAERMLNIVAAEAWASDSLWFWHSAQRALRDAIIELEDAGAALLPLIDASQWHAKGAMALCALLVEERARTAAEIGELNTRLWEIETMVTS
;
A
#
# COMPACT_ATOMS: atom_id res chain seq x y z
N MET A 1 2.67 50.44 -21.60
CA MET A 1 1.37 49.78 -21.30
C MET A 1 1.20 48.47 -22.09
N ALA A 2 2.28 47.68 -22.22
CA ALA A 2 2.28 46.34 -22.83
C ALA A 2 2.77 45.24 -21.85
N ASP A 3 3.13 45.64 -20.63
CA ASP A 3 3.87 44.84 -19.66
C ASP A 3 2.94 44.05 -18.72
N ALA A 4 1.89 44.70 -18.24
CA ALA A 4 0.93 44.11 -17.30
C ALA A 4 0.16 42.89 -17.85
N ARG A 5 -0.05 42.79 -19.17
CA ARG A 5 -0.68 41.60 -19.79
C ARG A 5 0.27 40.42 -19.92
N SER A 6 1.58 40.66 -19.91
CA SER A 6 2.61 39.62 -19.97
C SER A 6 2.81 39.01 -18.59
N GLU A 7 2.89 39.83 -17.54
CA GLU A 7 2.98 39.37 -16.15
C GLU A 7 1.76 38.56 -15.71
N ASP A 8 0.54 38.95 -16.10
CA ASP A 8 -0.68 38.24 -15.72
C ASP A 8 -0.76 36.86 -16.41
N ALA A 9 -0.30 36.78 -17.67
CA ALA A 9 -0.23 35.53 -18.41
C ALA A 9 0.81 34.58 -17.81
N GLU A 10 1.99 35.08 -17.44
CA GLU A 10 3.05 34.31 -16.78
C GLU A 10 2.60 33.83 -15.39
N ARG A 11 1.88 34.66 -14.64
CA ARG A 11 1.32 34.31 -13.34
C ARG A 11 0.22 33.26 -13.43
N MET A 12 -0.69 33.36 -14.40
CA MET A 12 -1.68 32.31 -14.68
C MET A 12 -1.01 30.99 -15.07
N LEU A 13 0.02 31.02 -15.91
CA LEU A 13 0.76 29.82 -16.33
C LEU A 13 1.48 29.15 -15.16
N ASN A 14 2.05 29.94 -14.25
CA ASN A 14 2.72 29.43 -13.05
C ASN A 14 1.72 28.81 -12.05
N ILE A 15 0.55 29.42 -11.86
CA ILE A 15 -0.52 28.86 -11.01
C ILE A 15 -1.04 27.54 -11.59
N VAL A 16 -1.32 27.48 -12.89
CA VAL A 16 -1.82 26.27 -13.55
C VAL A 16 -0.77 25.14 -13.53
N ALA A 17 0.51 25.47 -13.73
CA ALA A 17 1.58 24.49 -13.62
C ALA A 17 1.73 23.95 -12.18
N ALA A 18 1.64 24.83 -11.17
CA ALA A 18 1.69 24.44 -9.76
C ALA A 18 0.47 23.60 -9.35
N GLU A 19 -0.74 23.93 -9.82
CA GLU A 19 -1.95 23.14 -9.57
C GLU A 19 -1.91 21.78 -10.27
N ALA A 20 -1.42 21.72 -11.51
CA ALA A 20 -1.23 20.45 -12.22
C ALA A 20 -0.23 19.55 -11.50
N TRP A 21 0.90 20.09 -11.03
CA TRP A 21 1.91 19.33 -10.27
C TRP A 21 1.38 18.90 -8.90
N ALA A 22 0.59 19.75 -8.24
CA ALA A 22 -0.08 19.39 -6.99
C ALA A 22 -1.14 18.30 -7.21
N SER A 23 -1.89 18.36 -8.31
CA SER A 23 -2.92 17.37 -8.68
C SER A 23 -2.31 16.02 -9.05
N ASP A 24 -1.24 16.01 -9.85
CA ASP A 24 -0.53 14.78 -10.22
C ASP A 24 0.13 14.13 -9.00
N SER A 25 0.69 14.94 -8.10
CA SER A 25 1.27 14.46 -6.84
C SER A 25 0.20 13.88 -5.92
N LEU A 26 -0.96 14.55 -5.79
CA LEU A 26 -2.08 14.05 -5.00
C LEU A 26 -2.64 12.73 -5.55
N TRP A 27 -2.77 12.63 -6.88
CA TRP A 27 -3.21 11.41 -7.53
C TRP A 27 -2.21 10.25 -7.34
N PHE A 28 -0.90 10.54 -7.40
CA PHE A 28 0.14 9.57 -7.10
C PHE A 28 0.03 9.03 -5.67
N TRP A 29 -0.13 9.91 -4.68
CA TRP A 29 -0.30 9.52 -3.27
C TRP A 29 -1.56 8.68 -3.05
N HIS A 30 -2.70 9.10 -3.61
CA HIS A 30 -3.94 8.34 -3.52
C HIS A 30 -3.81 6.96 -4.18
N SER A 31 -3.14 6.87 -5.32
CA SER A 31 -2.89 5.60 -6.02
C SER A 31 -1.98 4.67 -5.22
N ALA A 32 -0.92 5.21 -4.60
CA ALA A 32 -0.04 4.45 -3.71
C ALA A 32 -0.78 3.94 -2.47
N GLN A 33 -1.58 4.79 -1.84
CA GLN A 33 -2.40 4.43 -0.67
C GLN A 33 -3.38 3.30 -1.00
N ARG A 34 -4.05 3.39 -2.16
CA ARG A 34 -4.96 2.35 -2.65
C ARG A 34 -4.22 1.04 -2.90
N ALA A 35 -3.08 1.08 -3.60
CA ALA A 35 -2.31 -0.12 -3.89
C ALA A 35 -1.82 -0.84 -2.62
N LEU A 36 -1.43 -0.09 -1.58
CA LEU A 36 -1.07 -0.65 -0.28
C LEU A 36 -2.26 -1.31 0.42
N ARG A 37 -3.43 -0.68 0.39
CA ARG A 37 -4.66 -1.25 0.97
C ARG A 37 -5.08 -2.54 0.26
N ASP A 38 -5.05 -2.53 -1.07
CA ASP A 38 -5.37 -3.71 -1.88
C ASP A 38 -4.38 -4.86 -1.57
N ALA A 39 -3.08 -4.56 -1.43
CA ALA A 39 -2.07 -5.56 -1.05
C ALA A 39 -2.27 -6.12 0.37
N ILE A 40 -2.68 -5.29 1.33
CA ILE A 40 -3.00 -5.74 2.69
C ILE A 40 -4.18 -6.72 2.67
N ILE A 41 -5.25 -6.40 1.93
CA ILE A 41 -6.44 -7.26 1.82
C ILE A 41 -6.07 -8.63 1.23
N GLU A 42 -5.29 -8.66 0.14
CA GLU A 42 -4.87 -9.91 -0.48
C GLU A 42 -4.01 -10.77 0.46
N LEU A 43 -3.14 -10.14 1.27
CA LEU A 43 -2.35 -10.84 2.28
C LEU A 43 -3.20 -11.34 3.44
N GLU A 44 -4.21 -10.57 3.89
CA GLU A 44 -5.16 -11.01 4.92
C GLU A 44 -5.97 -12.23 4.45
N ASP A 45 -6.45 -12.20 3.21
CA ASP A 45 -7.19 -13.30 2.60
C ASP A 45 -6.31 -14.56 2.45
N ALA A 46 -5.06 -14.39 1.99
CA ALA A 46 -4.09 -15.48 1.91
C ALA A 46 -3.80 -16.08 3.30
N GLY A 47 -3.57 -15.23 4.30
CA GLY A 47 -3.36 -15.66 5.69
C GLY A 47 -4.56 -16.39 6.28
N ALA A 48 -5.78 -15.94 5.95
CA ALA A 48 -7.03 -16.57 6.35
C ALA A 48 -7.23 -17.94 5.69
N ALA A 49 -6.83 -18.09 4.42
CA ALA A 49 -6.88 -19.37 3.71
C ALA A 49 -5.91 -20.42 4.29
N LEU A 50 -4.81 -19.99 4.92
CA LEU A 50 -3.85 -20.89 5.57
C LEU A 50 -4.36 -21.48 6.90
N LEU A 51 -5.23 -20.78 7.64
CA LEU A 51 -5.79 -21.23 8.92
C LEU A 51 -6.46 -22.62 8.86
N PRO A 52 -7.42 -22.88 7.95
CA PRO A 52 -8.06 -24.19 7.87
C PRO A 52 -7.11 -25.30 7.40
N LEU A 53 -6.05 -24.97 6.65
CA LEU A 53 -5.04 -25.95 6.22
C LEU A 53 -4.17 -26.42 7.40
N ILE A 54 -3.83 -25.49 8.30
CA ILE A 54 -3.12 -25.80 9.54
C ILE A 54 -3.99 -26.70 10.44
N ASP A 55 -5.28 -26.39 10.56
CA ASP A 55 -6.23 -27.13 11.41
C ASP A 55 -6.60 -28.52 10.87
N ALA A 56 -6.79 -28.64 9.54
CA ALA A 56 -7.21 -29.89 8.89
C ALA A 56 -6.09 -30.94 8.76
N SER A 57 -4.82 -30.53 8.89
CA SER A 57 -3.69 -31.46 8.79
C SER A 57 -3.64 -32.40 10.00
N GLN A 58 -4.03 -33.67 9.85
CA GLN A 58 -3.90 -34.66 10.93
C GLN A 58 -2.41 -35.01 11.13
N TRP A 59 -1.83 -34.47 12.21
CA TRP A 59 -0.39 -34.32 12.49
C TRP A 59 0.46 -35.58 12.73
N HIS A 60 0.02 -36.76 12.30
CA HIS A 60 0.70 -38.01 12.63
C HIS A 60 1.77 -38.44 11.61
N ALA A 61 1.75 -37.87 10.39
CA ALA A 61 2.73 -38.16 9.36
C ALA A 61 3.84 -37.10 9.34
N LYS A 62 5.11 -37.53 9.25
CA LYS A 62 6.29 -36.64 9.18
C LYS A 62 6.19 -35.61 8.04
N GLY A 63 5.56 -35.96 6.92
CA GLY A 63 5.28 -35.04 5.82
C GLY A 63 4.23 -33.97 6.13
N ALA A 64 3.19 -34.31 6.92
CA ALA A 64 2.18 -33.36 7.37
C ALA A 64 2.77 -32.35 8.37
N MET A 65 3.69 -32.79 9.24
CA MET A 65 4.43 -31.89 10.13
C MET A 65 5.32 -30.91 9.37
N ALA A 66 6.04 -31.38 8.33
CA ALA A 66 6.89 -30.52 7.51
C ALA A 66 6.08 -29.50 6.71
N LEU A 67 4.97 -29.94 6.08
CA LEU A 67 4.05 -29.04 5.40
C LEU A 67 3.50 -27.99 6.35
N CYS A 68 3.08 -28.39 7.55
CA CYS A 68 2.48 -27.42 8.46
C CYS A 68 3.50 -26.48 9.09
N ALA A 69 4.75 -26.90 9.30
CA ALA A 69 5.83 -25.98 9.63
C ALA A 69 5.99 -24.88 8.56
N LEU A 70 5.93 -25.24 7.28
CA LEU A 70 5.95 -24.28 6.17
C LEU A 70 4.70 -23.38 6.17
N LEU A 71 3.50 -23.92 6.38
CA LEU A 71 2.27 -23.11 6.45
C LEU A 71 2.31 -22.09 7.60
N VAL A 72 2.86 -22.48 8.76
CA VAL A 72 3.06 -21.58 9.90
C VAL A 72 4.10 -20.50 9.58
N GLU A 73 5.20 -20.87 8.91
CA GLU A 73 6.23 -19.91 8.49
C GLU A 73 5.68 -18.89 7.48
N GLU A 74 4.96 -19.36 6.45
CA GLU A 74 4.35 -18.48 5.47
C GLU A 74 3.32 -17.55 6.11
N ARG A 75 2.47 -18.05 7.02
CA ARG A 75 1.54 -17.20 7.78
C ARG A 75 2.27 -16.14 8.60
N ALA A 76 3.39 -16.49 9.24
CA ALA A 76 4.19 -15.53 9.99
C ALA A 76 4.82 -14.46 9.08
N ARG A 77 5.27 -14.86 7.89
CA ARG A 77 5.79 -13.93 6.87
C ARG A 77 4.71 -12.99 6.36
N THR A 78 3.53 -13.50 6.02
CA THR A 78 2.36 -12.71 5.62
C THR A 78 2.02 -11.66 6.70
N ALA A 79 2.01 -12.04 7.98
CA ALA A 79 1.76 -11.09 9.07
C ALA A 79 2.84 -10.00 9.17
N ALA A 80 4.11 -10.34 8.95
CA ALA A 80 5.20 -9.37 8.95
C ALA A 80 5.08 -8.39 7.75
N GLU A 81 4.74 -8.89 6.57
CA GLU A 81 4.52 -8.06 5.38
C GLU A 81 3.31 -7.12 5.55
N ILE A 82 2.20 -7.59 6.12
CA ILE A 82 1.06 -6.73 6.50
C ILE A 82 1.52 -5.63 7.47
N GLY A 83 2.38 -5.95 8.44
CA GLY A 83 2.96 -4.97 9.36
C GLY A 83 3.74 -3.87 8.64
N GLU A 84 4.65 -4.23 7.74
CA GLU A 84 5.44 -3.27 6.95
C GLU A 84 4.53 -2.41 6.07
N LEU A 85 3.56 -3.01 5.37
CA LEU A 85 2.63 -2.26 4.52
C LEU A 85 1.77 -1.28 5.33
N ASN A 86 1.33 -1.66 6.53
CA ASN A 86 0.62 -0.74 7.43
C ASN A 86 1.52 0.42 7.90
N THR A 87 2.80 0.17 8.18
CA THR A 87 3.75 1.24 8.48
C THR A 87 3.90 2.19 7.30
N ARG A 88 4.07 1.68 6.08
CA ARG A 88 4.13 2.51 4.87
C ARG A 88 2.85 3.29 4.63
N LEU A 89 1.69 2.67 4.86
CA LEU A 89 0.40 3.34 4.74
C LEU A 89 0.30 4.53 5.71
N TRP A 90 0.73 4.33 6.96
CA TRP A 90 0.77 5.38 7.97
C TRP A 90 1.74 6.53 7.61
N GLU A 91 2.94 6.21 7.11
CA GLU A 91 3.89 7.21 6.62
C GLU A 91 3.28 8.07 5.51
N ILE A 92 2.57 7.46 4.56
CA ILE A 92 1.87 8.18 3.49
C ILE A 92 0.74 9.05 4.04
N GLU A 93 -0.09 8.50 4.92
CA GLU A 93 -1.23 9.22 5.51
C GLU A 93 -0.77 10.45 6.31
N THR A 94 0.34 10.33 7.05
CA THR A 94 0.92 11.45 7.80
C THR A 94 1.50 12.53 6.89
N MET A 95 2.19 12.15 5.80
CA MET A 95 2.74 13.08 4.81
C MET A 95 1.67 13.88 4.05
N VAL A 96 0.47 13.32 3.85
CA VAL A 96 -0.64 14.01 3.18
C VAL A 96 -1.33 15.01 4.13
N THR A 97 -1.29 14.77 5.43
CA THR A 97 -1.92 15.64 6.45
C THR A 97 -1.02 16.74 7.02
N SER A 98 0.30 16.67 6.77
CA SER A 98 1.30 17.64 7.24
C SER A 98 1.49 18.80 6.26
#